data_AF-A0A8B5WRE9-F1
#
_entry.id   AF-A0A8B5WRE9-F1
#
_cell.length_a   1.000
_cell.length_b   1.000
_cell.length_c   1.000
_cell.angle_alpha   90.00
_cell.angle_beta   90.00
_cell.angle_gamma   90.00
#
_symmetry.space_group_name_H-M   'P 1'
#
loop_
_entity.id
_entity.type
_entity.pdbx_description
1 polymer ?
#
loop_
_entity_poly.entity_id
_entity_poly.type
_entity_poly.pdbx_seq_one_letter_code
_entity_poly.pdbx_strand_id
1 'polypeptide(L)'
;MAVVPAPAPPEPTPEPVPEPAVPAPEEERAIARELRQIITTYGMAEFSPDRYETGEESFGRAENAYGTDNEAAKEAYENAIEEFNVVVDTGIAALRQETTATVAAAKQTADAERAERVVPDLYRRAVATESAARQAESAENYREAFRLYGIAEQQFKTAHTAAVERRQAAEAELADIQRDVDESRERIEKLEQEADDADGQ
;
A
#
# COMPACT_ATOMS: atom_id res chain seq x y z
N MET A 1 -74.47 -12.70 -60.57
CA MET A 1 -73.67 -11.47 -60.45
C MET A 1 -72.89 -11.56 -59.15
N ALA A 2 -71.59 -11.83 -59.22
CA ALA A 2 -70.73 -11.91 -58.05
C ALA A 2 -70.09 -10.53 -57.82
N VAL A 3 -70.30 -9.96 -56.63
CA VAL A 3 -69.67 -8.70 -56.21
C VAL A 3 -68.29 -9.06 -55.64
N VAL A 4 -67.23 -8.55 -56.27
CA VAL A 4 -65.85 -8.70 -55.78
C VAL A 4 -65.59 -7.63 -54.71
N PRO A 5 -65.04 -7.96 -53.53
CA PRO A 5 -64.76 -6.97 -52.50
C PRO A 5 -63.55 -6.09 -52.87
N ALA A 6 -63.62 -4.81 -52.50
CA ALA A 6 -62.58 -3.82 -52.74
C ALA A 6 -61.29 -4.12 -51.96
N PRO A 7 -60.11 -3.78 -52.50
CA PRO A 7 -58.83 -4.02 -51.82
C PRO A 7 -58.68 -3.13 -50.58
N ALA A 8 -58.16 -3.72 -49.50
CA ALA A 8 -57.86 -3.01 -48.26
C ALA A 8 -56.76 -1.95 -48.48
N PRO A 9 -56.84 -0.78 -47.81
CA PRO A 9 -55.80 0.24 -47.87
C PRO A 9 -54.48 -0.28 -47.29
N PRO A 10 -53.33 0.14 -47.86
CA PRO A 10 -52.02 -0.29 -47.38
C PRO A 10 -51.76 0.20 -45.95
N GLU A 11 -51.25 -0.68 -45.10
CA GLU A 11 -50.83 -0.34 -43.74
C GLU A 11 -49.67 0.67 -43.76
N PRO A 12 -49.65 1.67 -42.86
CA PRO A 12 -48.55 2.63 -42.76
C PRO A 12 -47.27 1.88 -42.38
N THR A 13 -46.24 2.05 -43.21
CA THR A 13 -44.90 1.52 -42.96
C THR A 13 -44.33 2.20 -41.71
N PRO A 14 -43.86 1.46 -40.69
CA PRO A 14 -43.27 2.08 -39.51
C PRO A 14 -42.02 2.88 -39.92
N GLU A 15 -41.98 4.16 -39.54
CA GLU A 15 -40.83 5.04 -39.75
C GLU A 15 -39.59 4.47 -39.03
N PRO A 16 -38.41 4.46 -39.67
CA PRO A 16 -37.18 4.03 -39.01
C PRO A 16 -36.88 4.98 -37.86
N VAL A 17 -36.79 4.43 -36.64
CA VAL A 17 -36.31 5.17 -35.47
C VAL A 17 -34.89 5.65 -35.79
N PRO A 18 -34.60 6.96 -35.70
CA PRO A 18 -33.24 7.45 -35.94
C PRO A 18 -32.30 6.85 -34.91
N GLU A 19 -31.27 6.13 -35.39
CA GLU A 19 -30.15 5.73 -34.53
C GLU A 19 -29.50 6.99 -33.95
N PRO A 20 -29.14 7.00 -32.64
CA PRO A 20 -28.41 8.11 -32.05
C PRO A 20 -27.12 8.33 -32.84
N ALA A 21 -26.89 9.57 -33.29
CA ALA A 21 -25.78 9.93 -34.17
C ALA A 21 -24.38 9.78 -33.51
N VAL A 22 -24.34 9.62 -32.18
CA VAL A 22 -23.11 9.45 -31.39
C VAL A 22 -23.16 8.07 -30.69
N PRO A 23 -22.14 7.22 -30.88
CA PRO A 23 -22.07 5.92 -30.19
C PRO A 23 -21.98 6.09 -28.68
N ALA A 24 -22.39 5.08 -27.92
CA ALA A 24 -22.32 5.12 -26.46
C ALA A 24 -20.85 5.21 -25.98
N PRO A 25 -20.54 6.02 -24.95
CA PRO A 25 -19.19 6.21 -24.42
C PRO A 25 -18.75 5.03 -23.53
N GLU A 26 -18.64 3.82 -24.10
CA GLU A 26 -18.29 2.62 -23.34
C GLU A 26 -16.85 2.65 -22.81
N GLU A 27 -15.93 3.23 -23.59
CA GLU A 27 -14.51 3.34 -23.22
C GLU A 27 -14.32 4.28 -22.02
N GLU A 28 -14.85 5.48 -22.10
CA GLU A 28 -14.75 6.48 -21.03
C GLU A 28 -15.44 5.97 -19.75
N ARG A 29 -16.59 5.29 -19.90
CA ARG A 29 -17.27 4.64 -18.77
C ARG A 29 -16.40 3.56 -18.12
N ALA A 30 -15.70 2.74 -18.89
CA ALA A 30 -14.81 1.72 -18.37
C ALA A 30 -13.63 2.33 -17.60
N ILE A 31 -12.99 3.37 -18.17
CA ILE A 31 -11.89 4.09 -17.54
C ILE A 31 -12.34 4.73 -16.22
N ALA A 32 -13.44 5.46 -16.21
CA ALA A 32 -13.95 6.12 -15.00
C ALA A 32 -14.26 5.10 -13.88
N ARG A 33 -14.77 3.92 -14.22
CA ARG A 33 -15.02 2.83 -13.26
C ARG A 33 -13.73 2.25 -12.70
N GLU A 34 -12.74 2.02 -13.55
CA GLU A 34 -11.42 1.54 -13.12
C GLU A 34 -10.78 2.54 -12.15
N LEU A 35 -10.81 3.84 -12.47
CA LEU A 35 -10.29 4.88 -11.59
C LEU A 35 -11.02 4.93 -10.24
N ARG A 36 -12.37 4.87 -10.22
CA ARG A 36 -13.14 4.75 -8.97
C ARG A 36 -12.72 3.53 -8.15
N GLN A 37 -12.50 2.39 -8.80
CA GLN A 37 -12.09 1.18 -8.14
C GLN A 37 -10.69 1.33 -7.53
N ILE A 38 -9.75 1.95 -8.24
CA ILE A 38 -8.41 2.26 -7.73
C ILE A 38 -8.53 3.17 -6.49
N ILE A 39 -9.26 4.28 -6.61
CA ILE A 39 -9.46 5.23 -5.51
C ILE A 39 -10.03 4.53 -4.27
N THR A 40 -11.06 3.71 -4.45
CA THR A 40 -11.70 2.97 -3.35
C THR A 40 -10.76 1.92 -2.74
N THR A 41 -10.05 1.17 -3.58
CA THR A 41 -9.19 0.06 -3.13
C THR A 41 -8.04 0.55 -2.24
N TYR A 42 -7.51 1.74 -2.53
CA TYR A 42 -6.39 2.32 -1.81
C TYR A 42 -6.79 3.47 -0.87
N GLY A 43 -8.09 3.72 -0.67
CA GLY A 43 -8.58 4.78 0.20
C GLY A 43 -8.20 6.19 -0.24
N MET A 44 -7.92 6.41 -1.54
CA MET A 44 -7.32 7.66 -2.00
C MET A 44 -8.26 8.87 -1.90
N ALA A 45 -9.57 8.64 -1.78
CA ALA A 45 -10.57 9.69 -1.63
C ALA A 45 -10.31 10.56 -0.38
N GLU A 46 -9.70 10.00 0.67
CA GLU A 46 -9.40 10.74 1.90
C GLU A 46 -8.37 11.86 1.69
N PHE A 47 -7.52 11.75 0.66
CA PHE A 47 -6.50 12.76 0.35
C PHE A 47 -7.03 13.90 -0.53
N SER A 48 -8.19 13.73 -1.17
CA SER A 48 -8.80 14.73 -2.04
C SER A 48 -10.33 14.57 -2.07
N PRO A 49 -11.02 14.78 -0.94
CA PRO A 49 -12.45 14.49 -0.80
C PRO A 49 -13.30 15.34 -1.77
N ASP A 50 -13.01 16.64 -1.87
CA ASP A 50 -13.77 17.55 -2.75
C ASP A 50 -13.68 17.16 -4.24
N ARG A 51 -12.49 16.72 -4.68
CA ARG A 51 -12.24 16.24 -6.05
C ARG A 51 -12.95 14.92 -6.31
N TYR A 52 -12.89 14.02 -5.34
CA TYR A 52 -13.60 12.74 -5.43
C TYR A 52 -15.12 12.95 -5.51
N GLU A 53 -15.69 13.83 -4.69
CA GLU A 53 -17.11 14.17 -4.74
C GLU A 53 -17.50 14.78 -6.10
N THR A 54 -16.71 15.72 -6.62
CA THR A 54 -16.93 16.33 -7.95
C THR A 54 -16.88 15.28 -9.08
N GLY A 55 -15.95 14.32 -8.98
CA GLY A 55 -15.84 13.19 -9.90
C GLY A 55 -17.04 12.25 -9.82
N GLU A 56 -17.51 11.90 -8.62
CA GLU A 56 -18.71 11.07 -8.41
C GLU A 56 -19.97 11.76 -8.95
N GLU A 57 -20.12 13.07 -8.75
CA GLU A 57 -21.24 13.85 -9.32
C GLU A 57 -21.24 13.82 -10.86
N SER A 58 -20.06 13.99 -11.47
CA SER A 58 -19.90 13.93 -12.93
C SER A 58 -20.16 12.52 -13.47
N PHE A 59 -19.68 11.49 -12.77
CA PHE A 59 -19.97 10.10 -13.09
C PHE A 59 -21.48 9.79 -13.00
N GLY A 60 -22.16 10.30 -11.98
CA GLY A 60 -23.61 10.17 -11.82
C GLY A 60 -24.39 10.86 -12.94
N ARG A 61 -23.97 12.06 -13.36
CA ARG A 61 -24.53 12.75 -14.54
C ARG A 61 -24.34 11.92 -15.81
N ALA A 62 -23.16 11.33 -15.99
CA ALA A 62 -22.85 10.51 -17.15
C ALA A 62 -23.70 9.23 -17.24
N GLU A 63 -23.87 8.50 -16.14
CA GLU A 63 -24.73 7.30 -16.10
C GLU A 63 -26.21 7.64 -16.34
N ASN A 64 -26.68 8.83 -15.93
CA ASN A 64 -28.05 9.28 -16.21
C ASN A 64 -28.28 9.63 -17.70
N ALA A 65 -27.27 10.18 -18.37
CA ALA A 65 -27.34 10.53 -19.79
C ALA A 65 -27.07 9.32 -20.71
N TYR A 66 -26.41 8.27 -20.21
CA TYR A 66 -26.02 7.10 -20.99
C TYR A 66 -27.21 6.43 -21.71
N GLY A 67 -27.09 6.24 -23.03
CA GLY A 67 -28.13 5.63 -23.86
C GLY A 67 -29.33 6.54 -24.17
N THR A 68 -29.37 7.75 -23.60
CA THR A 68 -30.40 8.77 -23.89
C THR A 68 -29.79 9.98 -24.61
N ASP A 69 -28.67 10.48 -24.11
CA ASP A 69 -27.85 11.56 -24.67
C ASP A 69 -26.38 11.16 -24.56
N ASN A 70 -25.88 10.43 -25.58
CA ASN A 70 -24.53 9.87 -25.56
C ASN A 70 -23.44 10.96 -25.63
N GLU A 71 -23.74 12.14 -26.18
CA GLU A 71 -22.80 13.26 -26.23
C GLU A 71 -22.63 13.88 -24.83
N ALA A 72 -23.75 14.17 -24.15
CA ALA A 72 -23.70 14.65 -22.77
C ALA A 72 -23.11 13.59 -21.82
N ALA A 73 -23.40 12.30 -22.04
CA ALA A 73 -22.80 11.22 -21.27
C ALA A 73 -21.28 11.18 -21.43
N LYS A 74 -20.78 11.34 -22.66
CA LYS A 74 -19.35 11.36 -22.94
C LYS A 74 -18.65 12.51 -22.22
N GLU A 75 -19.15 13.74 -22.36
CA GLU A 75 -18.59 14.92 -21.70
C GLU A 75 -18.57 14.74 -20.17
N ALA A 76 -19.64 14.18 -19.60
CA ALA A 76 -19.71 13.92 -18.17
C ALA A 76 -18.73 12.82 -17.70
N TYR A 77 -18.49 11.76 -18.50
CA TYR A 77 -17.45 10.77 -18.19
C TYR A 77 -16.04 11.37 -18.29
N GLU A 78 -15.75 12.19 -19.31
CA GLU A 78 -14.45 12.86 -19.45
C GLU A 78 -14.15 13.76 -18.24
N ASN A 79 -15.13 14.54 -17.79
CA ASN A 79 -15.02 15.33 -16.55
C ASN A 79 -14.79 14.45 -15.32
N ALA A 80 -15.50 13.32 -15.19
CA ALA A 80 -15.29 12.38 -14.09
C ALA A 80 -13.88 11.78 -14.11
N ILE A 81 -13.37 11.41 -15.28
CA ILE A 81 -12.02 10.88 -15.47
C ILE A 81 -10.97 11.91 -15.05
N GLU A 82 -11.11 13.18 -15.44
CA GLU A 82 -10.19 14.25 -15.04
C GLU A 82 -10.13 14.40 -13.51
N GLU A 83 -11.29 14.48 -12.85
CA GLU A 83 -11.36 14.61 -11.40
C GLU A 83 -10.80 13.37 -10.69
N PHE A 84 -11.13 12.16 -11.15
CA PHE A 84 -10.59 10.94 -10.56
C PHE A 84 -9.08 10.79 -10.77
N ASN A 85 -8.53 11.21 -11.91
CA ASN A 85 -7.08 11.22 -12.11
C ASN A 85 -6.38 12.13 -11.10
N VAL A 86 -6.93 13.32 -10.82
CA VAL A 86 -6.38 14.22 -9.80
C VAL A 86 -6.39 13.57 -8.41
N VAL A 87 -7.46 12.85 -8.05
CA VAL A 87 -7.53 12.09 -6.79
C VAL A 87 -6.49 10.98 -6.75
N VAL A 88 -6.33 10.22 -7.84
CA VAL A 88 -5.34 9.15 -7.96
C VAL A 88 -3.92 9.70 -7.81
N ASP A 89 -3.58 10.77 -8.52
CA ASP A 89 -2.25 11.39 -8.47
C ASP A 89 -1.93 11.91 -7.06
N THR A 90 -2.90 12.59 -6.44
CA THR A 90 -2.75 13.10 -5.06
C THR A 90 -2.63 11.95 -4.06
N GLY A 91 -3.44 10.91 -4.22
CA GLY A 91 -3.41 9.72 -3.38
C GLY A 91 -2.11 8.93 -3.50
N ILE A 92 -1.58 8.75 -4.71
CA ILE A 92 -0.28 8.12 -4.93
C ILE A 92 0.84 8.92 -4.27
N ALA A 93 0.83 10.25 -4.40
CA ALA A 93 1.83 11.10 -3.78
C ALA A 93 1.79 11.00 -2.24
N ALA A 94 0.59 11.02 -1.64
CA ALA A 94 0.40 10.89 -0.21
C ALA A 94 0.81 9.51 0.31
N LEU A 95 0.36 8.42 -0.33
CA LEU A 95 0.71 7.05 0.05
C LEU A 95 2.21 6.79 -0.08
N ARG A 96 2.87 7.37 -1.10
CA ARG A 96 4.33 7.30 -1.23
C ARG A 96 5.03 7.95 -0.05
N GLN A 97 4.60 9.15 0.35
CA GLN A 97 5.18 9.84 1.49
C GLN A 97 4.98 9.03 2.78
N GLU A 98 3.78 8.50 3.01
CA GLU A 98 3.47 7.71 4.20
C GLU A 98 4.30 6.42 4.26
N THR A 99 4.27 5.62 3.18
CA THR A 99 4.95 4.32 3.12
C THR A 99 6.47 4.45 3.22
N THR A 100 7.07 5.45 2.57
CA THR A 100 8.51 5.69 2.70
C THR A 100 8.89 6.15 4.10
N ALA A 101 8.05 6.97 4.76
CA ALA A 101 8.26 7.39 6.14
C ALA A 101 8.16 6.21 7.13
N THR A 102 7.18 5.32 6.98
CA THR A 102 7.03 4.16 7.89
C THR A 102 8.19 3.18 7.76
N VAL A 103 8.64 2.91 6.53
CA VAL A 103 9.81 2.05 6.27
C VAL A 103 11.08 2.69 6.82
N ALA A 104 11.28 3.99 6.60
CA ALA A 104 12.43 4.72 7.13
C ALA A 104 12.47 4.71 8.67
N ALA A 105 11.32 4.89 9.32
CA ALA A 105 11.19 4.79 10.77
C ALA A 105 11.52 3.37 11.28
N ALA A 106 10.99 2.34 10.63
CA ALA A 106 11.29 0.94 10.99
C ALA A 106 12.78 0.59 10.78
N LYS A 107 13.39 1.12 9.73
CA LYS A 107 14.83 0.98 9.50
C LYS A 107 15.63 1.69 10.59
N GLN A 108 15.26 2.91 10.94
CA GLN A 108 15.93 3.68 11.99
C GLN A 108 15.91 2.95 13.35
N THR A 109 14.79 2.30 13.71
CA THR A 109 14.73 1.52 14.96
C THR A 109 15.58 0.26 14.90
N ALA A 110 15.67 -0.41 13.74
CA ALA A 110 16.60 -1.52 13.54
C ALA A 110 18.07 -1.05 13.61
N ASP A 111 18.38 0.10 13.03
CA ASP A 111 19.73 0.70 13.03
C ASP A 111 20.19 1.10 14.44
N ALA A 112 19.27 1.66 15.25
CA ALA A 112 19.53 1.99 16.64
C ALA A 112 19.99 0.76 17.46
N GLU A 113 19.47 -0.40 17.12
CA GLU A 113 19.84 -1.69 17.71
C GLU A 113 21.02 -2.37 17.01
N ARG A 114 21.66 -1.67 16.06
CA ARG A 114 22.77 -2.18 15.25
C ARG A 114 22.40 -3.49 14.55
N ALA A 115 21.15 -3.64 14.13
CA ALA A 115 20.63 -4.87 13.54
C ALA A 115 21.45 -5.34 12.32
N GLU A 116 22.03 -4.43 11.54
CA GLU A 116 22.97 -4.76 10.45
C GLU A 116 24.14 -5.62 10.93
N ARG A 117 24.66 -5.38 12.12
CA ARG A 117 25.78 -6.14 12.70
C ARG A 117 25.31 -7.34 13.50
N VAL A 118 24.21 -7.18 14.25
CA VAL A 118 23.72 -8.19 15.19
C VAL A 118 22.96 -9.30 14.45
N VAL A 119 22.17 -8.97 13.43
CA VAL A 119 21.34 -9.89 12.62
C VAL A 119 21.45 -9.56 11.12
N PRO A 120 22.65 -9.69 10.52
CA PRO A 120 22.95 -9.20 9.17
C PRO A 120 22.04 -9.77 8.08
N ASP A 121 21.61 -11.04 8.19
CA ASP A 121 20.76 -11.67 7.17
C ASP A 121 19.34 -11.10 7.13
N LEU A 122 18.75 -10.86 8.31
CA LEU A 122 17.42 -10.25 8.41
C LEU A 122 17.44 -8.81 7.91
N TYR A 123 18.48 -8.06 8.31
CA TYR A 123 18.65 -6.67 7.87
C TYR A 123 18.87 -6.56 6.35
N ARG A 124 19.75 -7.38 5.78
CA ARG A 124 19.98 -7.40 4.32
C ARG A 124 18.73 -7.77 3.53
N ARG A 125 17.89 -8.69 4.05
CA ARG A 125 16.61 -9.03 3.42
C ARG A 125 15.66 -7.83 3.39
N ALA A 126 15.55 -7.09 4.49
CA ALA A 126 14.75 -5.87 4.56
C ALA A 126 15.20 -4.81 3.55
N VAL A 127 16.51 -4.55 3.49
CA VAL A 127 17.11 -3.62 2.52
C VAL A 127 16.87 -4.05 1.07
N ALA A 128 17.00 -5.35 0.76
CA ALA A 128 16.73 -5.86 -0.57
C ALA A 128 15.27 -5.67 -0.98
N THR A 129 14.32 -5.91 -0.07
CA THR A 129 12.89 -5.68 -0.32
C THR A 129 12.58 -4.20 -0.49
N GLU A 130 13.17 -3.31 0.32
CA GLU A 130 13.03 -1.86 0.17
C GLU A 130 13.56 -1.40 -1.21
N SER A 131 14.69 -1.94 -1.65
CA SER A 131 15.25 -1.65 -2.98
C SER A 131 14.34 -2.14 -4.11
N ALA A 132 13.71 -3.30 -3.97
CA ALA A 132 12.73 -3.80 -4.93
C ALA A 132 11.47 -2.92 -4.96
N ALA A 133 11.01 -2.42 -3.80
CA ALA A 133 9.89 -1.48 -3.72
C ALA A 133 10.16 -0.19 -4.50
N ARG A 134 11.35 0.41 -4.31
CA ARG A 134 11.79 1.61 -5.06
C ARG A 134 11.87 1.38 -6.57
N GLN A 135 12.27 0.19 -6.99
CA GLN A 135 12.29 -0.19 -8.41
C GLN A 135 10.87 -0.29 -8.98
N ALA A 136 9.95 -0.93 -8.26
CA ALA A 136 8.54 -1.00 -8.66
C ALA A 136 7.90 0.40 -8.72
N GLU A 137 8.22 1.28 -7.77
CA GLU A 137 7.77 2.68 -7.76
C GLU A 137 8.30 3.46 -8.97
N SER A 138 9.59 3.30 -9.30
CA SER A 138 10.21 3.93 -10.46
C SER A 138 9.65 3.42 -11.79
N ALA A 139 9.09 2.20 -11.78
CA ALA A 139 8.38 1.61 -12.91
C ALA A 139 6.87 1.92 -12.90
N GLU A 140 6.42 2.85 -12.05
CA GLU A 140 5.02 3.25 -11.87
C GLU A 140 4.08 2.08 -11.49
N ASN A 141 4.66 0.96 -11.05
CA ASN A 141 3.93 -0.19 -10.54
C ASN A 141 3.64 0.03 -9.04
N TYR A 142 2.81 1.03 -8.75
CA TYR A 142 2.52 1.48 -7.39
C TYR A 142 1.91 0.39 -6.51
N ARG A 143 1.08 -0.48 -7.10
CA ARG A 143 0.52 -1.64 -6.40
C ARG A 143 1.61 -2.54 -5.82
N GLU A 144 2.57 -2.90 -6.65
CA GLU A 144 3.68 -3.75 -6.23
C GLU A 144 4.63 -3.00 -5.30
N ALA A 145 4.88 -1.72 -5.56
CA ALA A 145 5.71 -0.86 -4.71
C ALA A 145 5.17 -0.79 -3.28
N PHE A 146 3.90 -0.44 -3.09
CA PHE A 146 3.29 -0.34 -1.76
C PHE A 146 3.27 -1.69 -1.03
N ARG A 147 2.99 -2.79 -1.75
CA ARG A 147 3.08 -4.14 -1.20
C ARG A 147 4.49 -4.46 -0.69
N LEU A 148 5.51 -4.14 -1.49
CA LEU A 148 6.92 -4.39 -1.14
C LEU A 148 7.38 -3.48 0.00
N TYR A 149 6.98 -2.20 0.04
CA TYR A 149 7.25 -1.32 1.17
C TYR A 149 6.67 -1.87 2.47
N GLY A 150 5.42 -2.34 2.48
CA GLY A 150 4.82 -2.98 3.65
C GLY A 150 5.61 -4.22 4.11
N ILE A 151 6.14 -5.02 3.18
CA ILE A 151 6.98 -6.18 3.53
C ILE A 151 8.33 -5.72 4.09
N ALA A 152 8.97 -4.71 3.49
CA ALA A 152 10.24 -4.17 3.96
C ALA A 152 10.11 -3.61 5.38
N GLU A 153 9.03 -2.88 5.67
CA GLU A 153 8.71 -2.37 7.01
C GLU A 153 8.66 -3.51 8.04
N GLN A 154 7.91 -4.57 7.75
CA GLN A 154 7.80 -5.73 8.65
C GLN A 154 9.13 -6.47 8.81
N GLN A 155 9.95 -6.55 7.76
CA GLN A 155 11.27 -7.17 7.83
C GLN A 155 12.24 -6.34 8.66
N PHE A 156 12.21 -5.01 8.58
CA PHE A 156 12.99 -4.14 9.47
C PHE A 156 12.54 -4.27 10.94
N LYS A 157 11.22 -4.29 11.20
CA LYS A 157 10.69 -4.57 12.55
C LYS A 157 11.15 -5.92 13.09
N THR A 158 11.15 -6.95 12.23
CA THR A 158 11.66 -8.28 12.59
C THR A 158 13.16 -8.24 12.93
N ALA A 159 13.96 -7.54 12.12
CA ALA A 159 15.40 -7.37 12.37
C ALA A 159 15.67 -6.60 13.67
N HIS A 160 14.87 -5.57 13.97
CA HIS A 160 14.93 -4.85 15.24
C HIS A 160 14.68 -5.79 16.43
N THR A 161 13.56 -6.52 16.44
CA THR A 161 13.23 -7.44 17.54
C THR A 161 14.34 -8.47 17.77
N ALA A 162 14.83 -9.10 16.70
CA ALA A 162 15.89 -10.10 16.81
C ALA A 162 17.23 -9.50 17.31
N ALA A 163 17.52 -8.24 16.98
CA ALA A 163 18.68 -7.54 17.51
C ALA A 163 18.55 -7.26 19.01
N VAL A 164 17.38 -6.81 19.46
CA VAL A 164 17.07 -6.60 20.88
C VAL A 164 17.23 -7.90 21.67
N GLU A 165 16.66 -9.01 21.18
CA GLU A 165 16.75 -10.32 21.82
C GLU A 165 18.21 -10.79 21.97
N ARG A 166 19.03 -10.62 20.92
CA ARG A 166 20.46 -10.96 20.99
C ARG A 166 21.24 -10.09 21.96
N ARG A 167 20.91 -8.78 22.03
CA ARG A 167 21.53 -7.88 23.01
C ARG A 167 21.20 -8.31 24.43
N GLN A 168 19.93 -8.58 24.72
CA GLN A 168 19.49 -9.03 26.04
C GLN A 168 20.12 -10.36 26.45
N ALA A 169 20.25 -11.31 25.51
CA ALA A 169 20.93 -12.58 25.77
C ALA A 169 22.41 -12.37 26.13
N ALA A 170 23.11 -11.51 25.39
CA ALA A 170 24.51 -11.19 25.68
C ALA A 170 24.68 -10.44 27.01
N GLU A 171 23.76 -9.53 27.36
CA GLU A 171 23.75 -8.84 28.66
C GLU A 171 23.55 -9.82 29.82
N ALA A 172 22.67 -10.81 29.67
CA ALA A 172 22.47 -11.86 30.66
C ALA A 172 23.73 -12.74 30.83
N GLU A 173 24.35 -13.16 29.72
CA GLU A 173 25.58 -13.96 29.76
C GLU A 173 26.74 -13.20 30.43
N LEU A 174 26.89 -11.90 30.14
CA LEU A 174 27.90 -11.06 30.80
C LEU A 174 27.63 -10.91 32.30
N ALA A 175 26.36 -10.80 32.72
CA ALA A 175 26.02 -10.73 34.13
C ALA A 175 26.33 -12.04 34.88
N ASP A 176 26.12 -13.19 34.22
CA ASP A 176 26.47 -14.49 34.78
C ASP A 176 27.99 -14.69 34.87
N ILE A 177 28.74 -14.33 33.82
CA ILE A 177 30.21 -14.34 33.85
C ILE A 177 30.75 -13.45 34.97
N GLN A 178 30.17 -12.26 35.15
CA GLN A 178 30.58 -11.34 36.21
C GLN A 178 30.36 -11.95 37.59
N ARG A 179 29.24 -12.63 37.81
CA ARG A 179 28.95 -13.35 39.06
C ARG A 179 29.98 -14.45 39.32
N ASP A 180 30.30 -15.27 38.32
CA ASP A 180 31.30 -16.34 38.44
C ASP A 180 32.70 -15.79 38.75
N VAL A 181 33.06 -14.64 38.17
CA VAL A 181 34.32 -13.93 38.44
C VAL A 181 34.36 -13.44 39.88
N ASP A 182 33.27 -12.85 40.37
CA ASP A 182 33.20 -12.32 41.73
C ASP A 182 33.22 -13.46 42.78
N GLU A 183 32.47 -14.54 42.56
CA GLU A 183 32.52 -15.75 43.42
C GLU A 183 33.92 -16.39 43.43
N SER A 184 34.60 -16.43 42.27
CA SER A 184 35.96 -16.94 42.17
C SER A 184 36.96 -16.07 42.94
N ARG A 185 36.80 -14.74 42.90
CA ARG A 185 37.63 -13.80 43.68
C ARG A 185 37.43 -13.99 45.18
N GLU A 186 36.19 -14.04 45.65
CA GLU A 186 35.89 -14.28 47.06
C GLU A 186 36.51 -15.60 47.56
N ARG A 187 36.48 -16.64 46.72
CA ARG A 187 37.09 -17.92 47.06
C ARG A 187 38.62 -17.85 47.15
N ILE A 188 39.28 -17.10 46.26
CA ILE A 188 40.73 -16.90 46.30
C ILE A 188 41.11 -16.11 47.56
N GLU A 189 40.44 -15.00 47.84
CA GLU A 189 40.69 -14.18 49.03
C GLU A 189 40.54 -15.00 50.32
N LYS A 190 39.53 -15.86 50.39
CA LYS A 190 39.34 -16.77 51.53
C LYS A 190 40.49 -17.78 51.67
N LEU A 191 40.96 -18.35 50.56
CA LEU A 191 42.08 -19.30 50.59
C LEU A 191 43.40 -18.62 50.97
N GLU A 192 43.63 -17.38 50.54
CA GLU A 192 44.79 -16.58 50.94
C GLU A 192 44.75 -16.27 52.44
N GLN A 193 43.59 -15.87 52.96
CA GLN A 193 43.42 -15.63 54.40
C GLN A 193 43.66 -16.89 55.24
N GLU A 194 43.13 -18.04 54.80
CA GLU A 194 43.36 -19.33 55.47
C GLU A 194 44.84 -19.76 55.45
N ALA A 195 45.58 -19.43 54.38
CA ALA A 195 47.01 -19.71 54.28
C ALA A 195 47.85 -18.82 55.21
N ASP A 196 47.56 -17.52 55.25
CA ASP A 196 48.25 -16.57 56.14
C ASP A 196 48.02 -16.92 57.63
N ASP A 197 46.79 -17.33 57.99
CA ASP A 197 46.45 -17.78 59.34
C ASP A 197 47.18 -19.08 59.74
N ALA A 198 47.51 -19.94 58.77
CA ALA A 198 48.19 -21.22 58.99
C ALA A 198 49.72 -21.07 59.20
N ASP A 199 50.36 -20.12 58.51
CA ASP A 199 51.81 -19.86 58.63
C ASP A 199 52.19 -19.02 59.86
N GLY A 200 51.21 -18.37 60.50
CA GLY A 200 51.38 -17.56 61.72
C GLY A 200 51.32 -18.32 63.06
N GLN A 201 51.08 -19.64 63.05
CA GLN A 201 51.01 -20.52 64.23
C GLN A 201 52.29 -21.35 64.43
#